data_AF-A0A067LX62-F1
#
_entry.id   AF-A0A067LX62-F1
#
_cell.length_a   1.000
_cell.length_b   1.000
_cell.length_c   1.000
_cell.angle_alpha   90.00
_cell.angle_beta   90.00
_cell.angle_gamma   90.00
#
_symmetry.space_group_name_H-M   'P 1'
#
loop_
_entity.id
_entity.type
_entity.pdbx_description
1 polymer ?
#
loop_
_entity_poly.entity_id
_entity_poly.type
_entity_poly.pdbx_seq_one_letter_code
_entity_poly.pdbx_strand_id
1 'polypeptide(L)'
;MSTEPNSTASAASTIAEDPVKVNNASVTDLKNACDDALKRVLDREGQFKQQHRHIDVRLGLGYANTVIAVGSSLYGWKYDFETAKPVVWVGVILYVLLSAAQTLYTWFIEKDTVYVGKRKTFAKRVESERITIASRTVPHAPSPLAGTPAITNAPSYSLTLSYVRTSGGGKTLIRRSNLADQVQSYSAFFEDDGTLDEVKYSAWVEELVKKVVGEEDGSTKVE
;
A
#
# COMPACT_ATOMS: atom_id res chain seq x y z
N MET A 1 -33.27 -32.89 -43.88
CA MET A 1 -32.77 -31.51 -44.04
C MET A 1 -33.66 -30.64 -43.18
N SER A 2 -33.33 -30.25 -41.96
CA SER A 2 -32.06 -30.30 -41.22
C SER A 2 -32.38 -30.47 -39.74
N THR A 3 -31.57 -31.27 -39.04
CA THR A 3 -31.54 -31.37 -37.58
C THR A 3 -30.83 -30.13 -37.03
N GLU A 4 -31.50 -29.34 -36.19
CA GLU A 4 -30.86 -28.32 -35.35
C GLU A 4 -30.27 -29.00 -34.09
N PRO A 5 -28.98 -28.79 -33.77
CA PRO A 5 -28.47 -29.09 -32.44
C PRO A 5 -28.45 -27.83 -31.56
N ASN A 6 -29.15 -27.95 -30.44
CA ASN A 6 -28.91 -27.30 -29.16
C ASN A 6 -27.41 -27.27 -28.78
N SER A 7 -26.86 -26.11 -28.36
CA SER A 7 -25.85 -26.06 -27.29
C SER A 7 -25.44 -24.61 -26.95
N THR A 8 -25.83 -24.20 -25.75
CA THR A 8 -25.05 -23.41 -24.78
C THR A 8 -23.76 -22.73 -25.26
N ALA A 9 -23.74 -21.40 -25.17
CA ALA A 9 -22.58 -20.65 -24.71
C ALA A 9 -23.07 -19.34 -24.09
N SER A 10 -23.45 -19.44 -22.81
CA SER A 10 -23.49 -18.28 -21.92
C SER A 10 -22.14 -17.60 -22.03
N ALA A 11 -22.13 -16.40 -22.60
CA ALA A 11 -20.97 -15.55 -22.71
C ALA A 11 -20.35 -15.41 -21.31
N ALA A 12 -19.26 -16.14 -21.08
CA ALA A 12 -18.34 -15.83 -20.01
C ALA A 12 -17.83 -14.42 -20.33
N SER A 13 -18.31 -13.44 -19.57
CA SER A 13 -17.71 -12.13 -19.47
C SER A 13 -16.31 -12.31 -18.89
N THR A 14 -15.35 -12.64 -19.76
CA THR A 14 -13.94 -12.34 -19.53
C THR A 14 -13.88 -10.84 -19.35
N ILE A 15 -13.83 -10.40 -18.09
CA ILE A 15 -13.43 -9.04 -17.74
C ILE A 15 -11.99 -8.96 -18.23
N ALA A 16 -11.81 -8.55 -19.48
CA ALA A 16 -10.54 -8.02 -19.93
C ALA A 16 -10.35 -6.77 -19.07
N GLU A 17 -9.53 -6.87 -18.02
CA GLU A 17 -9.09 -5.69 -17.28
C GLU A 17 -8.51 -4.73 -18.33
N ASP A 18 -9.08 -3.52 -18.39
CA ASP A 18 -8.53 -2.48 -19.24
C ASP A 18 -7.05 -2.31 -18.87
N PRO A 19 -6.13 -2.38 -19.84
CA PRO A 19 -4.71 -2.25 -19.57
C PRO A 19 -4.47 -0.94 -18.82
N VAL A 20 -3.79 -1.02 -17.68
CA VAL A 20 -3.44 0.16 -16.88
C VAL A 20 -2.44 0.97 -17.68
N LYS A 21 -2.97 1.87 -18.50
CA LYS A 21 -2.22 2.80 -19.33
C LYS A 21 -1.93 4.07 -18.54
N VAL A 22 -0.67 4.32 -18.28
CA VAL A 22 -0.20 5.52 -17.59
C VAL A 22 0.67 6.37 -18.48
N ASN A 23 0.86 7.62 -18.05
CA ASN A 23 1.81 8.51 -18.70
C ASN A 23 3.24 8.14 -18.25
N ASN A 24 4.03 7.56 -19.16
CA ASN A 24 5.43 7.20 -18.90
C ASN A 24 6.33 8.37 -18.48
N ALA A 25 5.94 9.62 -18.76
CA ALA A 25 6.68 10.79 -18.32
C ALA A 25 6.42 11.18 -16.85
N SER A 26 5.35 10.66 -16.24
CA SER A 26 4.93 11.00 -14.89
C SER A 26 5.40 9.92 -13.90
N VAL A 27 6.43 10.24 -13.12
CA VAL A 27 6.97 9.34 -12.08
C VAL A 27 5.93 9.02 -11.01
N THR A 28 5.00 9.95 -10.76
CA THR A 28 3.89 9.75 -9.83
C THR A 28 2.90 8.73 -10.36
N ASP A 29 2.54 8.79 -11.64
CA ASP A 29 1.56 7.85 -12.22
C ASP A 29 2.16 6.45 -12.35
N LEU A 30 3.45 6.35 -12.72
CA LEU A 30 4.19 5.08 -12.73
C LEU A 30 4.21 4.43 -11.34
N LYS A 31 4.51 5.22 -10.29
CA LYS A 31 4.50 4.72 -8.91
C LYS A 31 3.11 4.25 -8.50
N ASN A 32 2.08 5.06 -8.76
CA ASN A 32 0.71 4.74 -8.39
C ASN A 32 0.21 3.47 -9.08
N ALA A 33 0.50 3.29 -10.38
CA ALA A 33 0.15 2.06 -11.09
C ALA A 33 0.88 0.83 -10.54
N CYS A 34 2.17 0.94 -10.22
CA CYS A 34 2.89 -0.15 -9.55
C CYS A 34 2.30 -0.46 -8.17
N ASP A 35 2.00 0.56 -7.35
CA ASP A 35 1.41 0.38 -6.02
C ASP A 35 0.01 -0.27 -6.09
N ASP A 36 -0.80 0.06 -7.09
CA ASP A 36 -2.12 -0.55 -7.28
C ASP A 36 -2.04 -1.98 -7.82
N ALA A 37 -1.16 -2.26 -8.78
CA ALA A 37 -0.88 -3.62 -9.23
C ALA A 37 -0.32 -4.49 -8.08
N LEU A 38 0.54 -3.92 -7.23
CA LEU A 38 1.06 -4.59 -6.04
C LEU A 38 -0.08 -4.98 -5.09
N LYS A 39 -1.00 -4.06 -4.79
CA LYS A 39 -2.16 -4.35 -3.94
C LYS A 39 -3.01 -5.47 -4.55
N ARG A 40 -3.26 -5.44 -5.86
CA ARG A 40 -4.01 -6.51 -6.55
C ARG A 40 -3.33 -7.87 -6.40
N VAL A 41 -2.01 -7.94 -6.59
CA VAL A 41 -1.25 -9.19 -6.43
C VAL A 41 -1.34 -9.71 -4.99
N LEU A 42 -1.26 -8.83 -3.99
CA LEU A 42 -1.33 -9.23 -2.58
C LEU A 42 -2.74 -9.56 -2.09
N ASP A 43 -3.77 -9.01 -2.73
CA ASP A 43 -5.19 -9.25 -2.41
C ASP A 43 -5.74 -10.50 -3.13
N ARG A 44 -5.08 -10.96 -4.20
CA ARG A 44 -5.42 -12.23 -4.87
C ARG A 44 -5.26 -13.42 -3.90
N GLU A 45 -6.38 -14.13 -3.74
CA GLU A 45 -6.62 -15.35 -2.95
C GLU A 45 -5.70 -15.62 -1.74
N GLY A 46 -6.04 -14.99 -0.60
CA GLY A 46 -5.77 -15.57 0.72
C GLY A 46 -4.39 -15.31 1.32
N GLN A 47 -3.54 -14.48 0.70
CA GLN A 47 -2.20 -14.21 1.20
C GLN A 47 -2.19 -13.22 2.37
N PHE A 48 -2.75 -12.00 2.27
CA PHE A 48 -2.76 -11.05 3.39
C PHE A 48 -3.91 -10.03 3.33
N LYS A 49 -4.66 -9.87 4.44
CA LYS A 49 -5.69 -8.82 4.54
C LYS A 49 -5.06 -7.45 4.84
N GLN A 50 -5.35 -6.45 4.01
CA GLN A 50 -4.87 -5.08 4.21
C GLN A 50 -5.31 -4.50 5.57
N GLN A 51 -4.37 -3.93 6.30
CA GLN A 51 -4.59 -3.25 7.58
C GLN A 51 -4.76 -1.74 7.35
N HIS A 52 -5.97 -1.23 7.61
CA HIS A 52 -6.34 0.18 7.41
C HIS A 52 -6.14 1.08 8.64
N ARG A 53 -5.38 0.64 9.65
CA ARG A 53 -5.30 1.35 10.94
C ARG A 53 -4.83 2.80 10.83
N HIS A 54 -3.91 3.08 9.91
CA HIS A 54 -3.41 4.45 9.70
C HIS A 54 -4.51 5.35 9.13
N ILE A 55 -5.29 4.82 8.16
CA ILE A 55 -6.45 5.49 7.58
C ILE A 55 -7.52 5.73 8.66
N ASP A 56 -7.83 4.73 9.49
CA ASP A 56 -8.83 4.87 10.56
C ASP A 56 -8.44 5.97 11.56
N VAL A 57 -7.16 6.06 11.93
CA VAL A 57 -6.65 7.10 12.84
C VAL A 57 -6.73 8.49 12.19
N ARG A 58 -6.32 8.61 10.93
CA ARG A 58 -6.39 9.86 10.18
C ARG A 58 -7.85 10.32 10.00
N LEU A 59 -8.74 9.37 9.74
CA LEU A 59 -10.17 9.60 9.63
C LEU A 59 -10.73 10.10 10.98
N GLY A 60 -10.41 9.42 12.07
CA GLY A 60 -10.83 9.82 13.42
C GLY A 60 -10.35 11.22 13.82
N LEU A 61 -9.07 11.53 13.58
CA LEU A 61 -8.49 12.86 13.87
C LEU A 61 -9.11 13.95 12.99
N GLY A 62 -9.33 13.67 11.71
CA GLY A 62 -9.98 14.59 10.78
C GLY A 62 -11.42 14.91 11.20
N TYR A 63 -12.22 13.90 11.52
CA TYR A 63 -13.58 14.10 12.02
C TYR A 63 -13.61 14.85 13.34
N ALA A 64 -12.69 14.57 14.27
CA ALA A 64 -12.59 15.31 15.52
C ALA A 64 -12.34 16.81 15.27
N ASN A 65 -11.43 17.13 14.34
CA ASN A 65 -11.16 18.50 13.91
C ASN A 65 -12.42 19.18 13.35
N THR A 66 -13.16 18.50 12.48
CA THR A 66 -14.40 19.04 11.90
C THR A 66 -15.46 19.28 12.97
N VAL A 67 -15.63 18.37 13.93
CA VAL A 67 -16.60 18.53 15.04
C VAL A 67 -16.25 19.75 15.90
N ILE A 68 -14.97 19.98 16.20
CA ILE A 68 -14.51 21.16 16.96
C ILE A 68 -14.74 22.44 16.16
N ALA A 69 -14.44 22.44 14.86
CA ALA A 69 -14.63 23.60 13.99
C ALA A 69 -16.12 23.96 13.86
N VAL A 70 -16.98 22.96 13.62
CA VAL A 70 -18.43 23.15 13.56
C VAL A 70 -18.99 23.58 14.91
N GLY A 71 -18.56 22.95 16.01
CA GLY A 71 -19.01 23.28 17.36
C GLY A 71 -18.66 24.71 17.78
N SER A 72 -17.42 25.15 17.53
CA SER A 72 -17.00 26.54 17.80
C SER A 72 -17.73 27.55 16.92
N SER A 73 -17.97 27.22 15.65
CA SER A 73 -18.72 28.06 14.72
C SER A 73 -20.21 28.19 15.11
N LEU A 74 -20.86 27.09 15.47
CA LEU A 74 -22.26 27.09 15.93
C LEU A 74 -22.43 27.85 17.26
N TYR A 75 -21.45 27.73 18.16
CA TYR A 75 -21.45 28.48 19.41
C TYR A 75 -21.36 29.99 19.16
N GLY A 76 -20.47 30.42 18.25
CA GLY A 76 -20.35 31.81 17.83
C GLY A 76 -21.59 32.35 17.10
N TRP A 77 -22.38 31.48 16.46
CA TRP A 77 -23.64 31.89 15.83
C TRP A 77 -24.78 32.09 16.85
N LYS A 78 -24.79 31.32 17.95
CA LYS A 78 -25.89 31.34 18.92
C LYS A 78 -25.74 32.39 20.03
N TYR A 79 -24.51 32.77 20.37
CA TYR A 79 -24.20 33.71 21.47
C TYR A 79 -23.64 35.03 20.95
N ASP A 80 -23.75 36.08 21.79
CA ASP A 80 -23.18 37.39 21.47
C ASP A 80 -21.65 37.31 21.32
N PHE A 81 -21.12 38.09 20.37
CA PHE A 81 -19.72 38.04 19.96
C PHE A 81 -18.75 38.24 21.13
N GLU A 82 -19.05 39.11 22.09
CA GLU A 82 -18.17 39.36 23.24
C GLU A 82 -18.01 38.12 24.14
N THR A 83 -19.07 37.33 24.30
CA THR A 83 -19.04 36.09 25.11
C THR A 83 -18.48 34.90 24.35
N ALA A 84 -18.55 34.90 23.01
CA ALA A 84 -18.08 33.81 22.18
C ALA A 84 -16.56 33.83 21.92
N LYS A 85 -15.92 35.01 21.97
CA LYS A 85 -14.47 35.18 21.78
C LYS A 85 -13.59 34.13 22.49
N PRO A 86 -13.70 33.91 23.82
CA PRO A 86 -12.84 32.95 24.50
C PRO A 86 -13.06 31.51 24.03
N VAL A 87 -14.30 31.13 23.74
CA VAL A 87 -14.65 29.78 23.27
C VAL A 87 -14.09 29.54 21.87
N VAL A 88 -14.18 30.54 20.99
CA VAL A 88 -13.61 30.47 19.64
C VAL A 88 -12.09 30.34 19.71
N TRP A 89 -11.42 31.12 20.58
CA TRP A 89 -9.97 31.00 20.81
C TRP A 89 -9.57 29.60 21.28
N VAL A 90 -10.29 29.04 22.25
CA VAL A 90 -10.06 27.66 22.71
C VAL A 90 -10.28 26.66 21.57
N GLY A 91 -11.33 26.84 20.76
CA GLY A 91 -11.61 26.00 19.60
C GLY A 91 -10.49 26.02 18.56
N VAL A 92 -9.95 27.20 18.25
CA VAL A 92 -8.83 27.36 17.31
C VAL A 92 -7.56 26.72 17.86
N ILE A 93 -7.23 26.95 19.14
CA ILE A 93 -6.05 26.32 19.76
C ILE A 93 -6.17 24.80 19.70
N LEU A 94 -7.33 24.24 20.06
CA LEU A 94 -7.56 22.81 20.02
C LEU A 94 -7.45 22.24 18.60
N TYR A 95 -8.01 22.94 17.60
CA TYR A 95 -7.89 22.58 16.19
C TYR A 95 -6.44 22.56 15.72
N VAL A 96 -5.63 23.56 16.10
CA VAL A 96 -4.20 23.61 15.75
C VAL A 96 -3.44 22.45 16.39
N LEU A 97 -3.71 22.12 17.66
CA LEU A 97 -3.08 21.00 18.35
C LEU A 97 -3.43 19.66 17.71
N LEU A 98 -4.70 19.40 17.39
CA LEU A 98 -5.11 18.17 16.71
C LEU A 98 -4.53 18.08 15.30
N SER A 99 -4.49 19.20 14.57
CA SER A 99 -3.88 19.25 13.23
C SER A 99 -2.38 18.98 13.26
N ALA A 100 -1.67 19.52 14.26
CA ALA A 100 -0.26 19.23 14.50
C ALA A 100 -0.06 17.76 14.89
N ALA A 101 -0.92 17.20 15.76
CA ALA A 101 -0.88 15.79 16.13
C ALA A 101 -1.13 14.86 14.93
N GLN A 102 -2.06 15.19 14.04
CA GLN A 102 -2.31 14.46 12.79
C GLN A 102 -1.10 14.50 11.86
N THR A 103 -0.47 15.68 11.73
CA THR A 103 0.75 15.84 10.92
C THR A 103 1.90 15.03 11.51
N LEU A 104 2.11 15.11 12.83
CA LEU A 104 3.13 14.36 13.53
C LEU A 104 2.90 12.85 13.46
N TYR A 105 1.65 12.40 13.52
CA TYR A 105 1.30 10.99 13.36
C TYR A 105 1.72 10.47 11.99
N THR A 106 1.34 11.17 10.93
CA THR A 106 1.72 10.82 9.55
C THR A 106 3.25 10.79 9.40
N TRP A 107 3.92 11.83 9.94
CA TRP A 107 5.36 12.00 9.79
C TRP A 107 6.20 11.03 10.64
N PHE A 108 5.73 10.61 11.82
CA PHE A 108 6.50 9.74 12.72
C PHE A 108 6.17 8.26 12.53
N ILE A 109 4.92 7.93 12.23
CA ILE A 109 4.39 6.55 12.31
C ILE A 109 4.10 5.95 10.93
N GLU A 110 3.78 6.76 9.91
CA GLU A 110 3.39 6.27 8.58
C GLU A 110 4.58 6.24 7.61
N LYS A 111 5.46 7.25 7.65
CA LYS A 111 6.70 7.42 6.87
C LYS A 111 6.68 6.78 5.47
N ASP A 112 7.18 5.56 5.31
CA ASP A 112 7.31 4.90 3.99
C ASP A 112 6.41 3.67 3.81
N THR A 113 5.50 3.39 4.75
CA THR A 113 4.72 2.14 4.71
C THR A 113 3.55 2.25 3.74
N VAL A 114 3.69 1.64 2.57
CA VAL A 114 2.68 1.66 1.50
C VAL A 114 1.62 0.58 1.72
N TYR A 115 2.01 -0.57 2.28
CA TYR A 115 1.10 -1.66 2.54
C TYR A 115 1.44 -2.41 3.82
N VAL A 116 0.41 -2.72 4.62
CA VAL A 116 0.54 -3.64 5.76
C VAL A 116 -0.50 -4.73 5.60
N GLY A 117 -0.05 -5.94 5.32
CA GLY A 117 -0.88 -7.13 5.27
C GLY A 117 -0.84 -7.88 6.60
N LYS A 118 -1.99 -8.30 7.11
CA LYS A 118 -2.10 -9.20 8.27
C LYS A 118 -2.84 -10.47 7.88
N ARG A 119 -2.29 -11.62 8.26
CA ARG A 119 -2.96 -12.92 8.15
C ARG A 119 -2.99 -13.59 9.52
N LYS A 120 -4.12 -14.23 9.84
CA LYS A 120 -4.27 -15.07 11.03
C LYS A 120 -4.50 -16.50 10.55
N THR A 121 -3.57 -17.39 10.88
CA THR A 121 -3.66 -18.81 10.52
C THR A 121 -3.95 -19.60 11.79
N PHE A 122 -4.94 -20.49 11.73
CA PHE A 122 -5.38 -21.33 12.84
C PHE A 122 -5.04 -22.80 12.54
N ALA A 123 -3.75 -23.14 12.48
CA ALA A 123 -3.34 -24.52 12.15
C ALA A 123 -3.10 -25.41 13.39
N LYS A 124 -2.89 -24.85 14.59
CA LYS A 124 -2.80 -25.59 15.88
C LYS A 124 -2.72 -24.64 17.09
N ARG A 125 -2.10 -23.48 16.88
CA ARG A 125 -2.13 -22.27 17.72
C ARG A 125 -2.50 -21.08 16.84
N VAL A 126 -2.98 -19.99 17.45
CA VAL A 126 -3.27 -18.74 16.71
C VAL A 126 -1.94 -18.12 16.31
N GLU A 127 -1.62 -18.20 15.03
CA GLU A 127 -0.44 -17.57 14.43
C GLU A 127 -0.84 -16.29 13.73
N SER A 128 -0.08 -15.23 13.98
CA SER A 128 -0.27 -13.91 13.39
C SER A 128 0.93 -13.57 12.55
N GLU A 129 0.68 -13.43 11.26
CA GLU A 129 1.64 -13.04 10.25
C GLU A 129 1.38 -11.59 9.86
N ARG A 130 2.46 -10.82 9.73
CA ARG A 130 2.43 -9.44 9.29
C ARG A 130 3.49 -9.23 8.23
N ILE A 131 3.07 -8.81 7.05
CA ILE A 131 3.93 -8.29 6.00
C ILE A 131 3.78 -6.77 5.94
N THR A 132 4.90 -6.06 5.88
CA THR A 132 4.97 -4.60 5.73
C THR A 132 5.76 -4.33 4.47
N ILE A 133 5.17 -3.61 3.51
CA ILE A 133 5.80 -3.26 2.25
C ILE A 133 5.88 -1.74 2.16
N ALA A 134 7.07 -1.25 1.84
CA ALA A 134 7.37 0.14 1.60
C ALA A 134 7.86 0.30 0.16
N SER A 135 7.26 1.23 -0.59
CA SER A 135 7.69 1.54 -1.95
C SER A 135 8.16 2.99 -2.03
N ARG A 136 9.34 3.18 -2.63
CA ARG A 136 9.89 4.51 -2.91
C ARG A 136 10.43 4.55 -4.34
N THR A 137 10.16 5.66 -5.01
CA THR A 137 10.84 6.04 -6.24
C THR A 137 12.23 6.52 -5.85
N VAL A 138 13.28 5.89 -6.38
CA VAL A 138 14.64 6.41 -6.23
C VAL A 138 14.86 7.40 -7.38
N PRO A 139 15.00 8.71 -7.07
CA PRO A 139 15.37 9.70 -8.08
C PRO A 139 16.77 9.38 -8.59
N HIS A 140 17.03 9.71 -9.84
CA HIS A 140 18.34 9.55 -10.47
C HIS A 140 19.47 10.10 -9.57
N ALA A 141 20.47 9.27 -9.27
CA ALA A 141 21.75 9.77 -8.79
C ALA A 141 22.61 10.15 -10.00
N PRO A 142 23.09 11.41 -10.13
CA PRO A 142 24.07 11.73 -11.15
C PRO A 142 25.32 10.90 -10.88
N SER A 143 25.68 10.00 -11.81
CA SER A 143 26.93 9.25 -11.72
C SER A 143 28.10 10.24 -11.74
N PRO A 144 28.95 10.29 -10.70
CA PRO A 144 30.08 11.20 -10.64
C PRO A 144 31.28 10.60 -11.38
N LEU A 145 31.13 10.17 -12.64
CA LEU A 145 32.29 9.80 -13.46
C LEU A 145 32.09 10.22 -14.91
N ALA A 146 32.92 11.17 -15.32
CA ALA A 146 33.06 11.61 -16.69
C ALA A 146 33.45 10.42 -17.59
N GLY A 147 32.62 10.12 -18.59
CA GLY A 147 33.04 9.32 -19.75
C GLY A 147 32.28 8.02 -20.03
N THR A 148 31.31 7.61 -19.21
CA THR A 148 30.46 6.45 -19.55
C THR A 148 29.05 6.94 -19.90
N PRO A 149 28.51 6.65 -21.11
CA PRO A 149 27.13 6.98 -21.42
C PRO A 149 26.22 6.12 -20.54
N ALA A 150 25.62 6.72 -19.52
CA ALA A 150 24.53 6.11 -18.77
C ALA A 150 23.30 6.05 -19.70
N ILE A 151 23.12 4.95 -20.43
CA ILE A 151 22.04 4.80 -21.43
C ILE A 151 20.68 4.49 -20.78
N THR A 152 20.48 4.79 -19.50
CA THR A 152 19.18 4.60 -18.86
C THR A 152 18.87 5.77 -17.93
N ASN A 153 18.34 6.84 -18.51
CA ASN A 153 17.80 8.02 -17.82
C ASN A 153 16.49 7.74 -17.04
N ALA A 154 16.22 6.47 -16.71
CA ALA A 154 14.92 6.05 -16.19
C ALA A 154 14.90 6.06 -14.66
N PRO A 155 13.84 6.62 -14.03
CA PRO A 155 13.63 6.45 -12.59
C PRO A 155 13.48 4.97 -12.24
N SER A 156 13.82 4.61 -10.99
CA SER A 156 13.70 3.24 -10.52
C SER A 156 12.71 3.13 -9.37
N TYR A 157 12.00 2.01 -9.35
CA TYR A 157 11.09 1.63 -8.29
C TYR A 157 11.85 0.76 -7.30
N SER A 158 11.86 1.14 -6.03
CA SER A 158 12.48 0.34 -4.98
C SER A 158 11.46 -0.12 -3.97
N LEU A 159 11.48 -1.42 -3.68
CA LEU A 159 10.61 -2.09 -2.74
C LEU A 159 11.41 -2.58 -1.53
N THR A 160 10.85 -2.36 -0.35
CA THR A 160 11.34 -2.90 0.91
C THR A 160 10.23 -3.73 1.54
N LEU A 161 10.50 -5.02 1.74
CA LEU A 161 9.57 -5.98 2.33
C LEU A 161 10.07 -6.35 3.73
N SER A 162 9.20 -6.32 4.72
CA SER A 162 9.47 -6.83 6.07
C SER A 162 8.38 -7.80 6.48
N TYR A 163 8.78 -9.01 6.89
CA TYR A 163 7.87 -10.05 7.31
C TYR A 163 8.15 -10.47 8.75
N VAL A 164 7.07 -10.65 9.51
CA VAL A 164 7.09 -11.04 10.91
C VAL A 164 5.98 -12.07 11.15
N ARG A 165 6.35 -13.27 11.61
CA ARG A 165 5.43 -14.33 12.05
C ARG A 165 5.54 -14.52 13.55
N THR A 166 4.40 -14.52 14.24
CA THR A 166 4.32 -14.65 15.70
C THR A 166 3.27 -15.69 16.10
N SER A 167 3.49 -16.39 17.23
CA SER A 167 2.55 -17.36 17.82
C SER A 167 1.99 -16.85 19.15
N GLY A 168 0.90 -17.46 19.61
CA GLY A 168 0.34 -17.22 20.95
C GLY A 168 -0.22 -15.81 21.13
N GLY A 169 -0.82 -15.25 20.08
CA GLY A 169 -1.38 -13.89 20.11
C GLY A 169 -0.34 -12.77 20.07
N GLY A 170 0.85 -13.03 19.51
CA GLY A 170 1.92 -12.03 19.36
C GLY A 170 3.00 -12.07 20.43
N LYS A 171 2.91 -13.01 21.39
CA LYS A 171 3.84 -13.12 22.53
C LYS A 171 5.15 -13.83 22.17
N THR A 172 5.15 -14.66 21.12
CA THR A 172 6.34 -15.41 20.71
C THR A 172 6.66 -15.09 19.25
N LEU A 173 7.86 -14.60 18.99
CA LEU A 173 8.36 -14.41 17.63
C LEU A 173 8.78 -15.77 17.04
N ILE A 174 8.19 -16.15 15.92
CA ILE A 174 8.56 -17.38 15.19
C ILE A 174 9.61 -17.06 14.13
N ARG A 175 9.38 -15.99 13.36
CA ARG A 175 10.27 -15.61 12.25
C ARG A 175 10.21 -14.11 12.01
N ARG A 176 11.36 -13.52 11.67
CA ARG A 176 11.47 -12.17 11.15
C ARG A 176 12.44 -12.16 9.97
N SER A 177 12.04 -11.54 8.88
CA SER A 177 12.86 -11.36 7.69
C SER A 177 12.64 -9.95 7.13
N ASN A 178 13.68 -9.43 6.51
CA ASN A 178 13.65 -8.13 5.86
C ASN A 178 14.43 -8.22 4.57
N LEU A 179 13.81 -7.72 3.50
CA LEU A 179 14.40 -7.61 2.18
C LEU A 179 14.27 -6.15 1.78
N ALA A 180 15.34 -5.38 2.02
CA ALA A 180 15.41 -3.97 1.70
C ALA A 180 15.93 -3.75 0.28
N ASP A 181 15.64 -2.56 -0.26
CA ASP A 181 16.26 -1.99 -1.45
C ASP A 181 16.26 -2.91 -2.69
N GLN A 182 15.15 -3.60 -2.93
CA GLN A 182 14.96 -4.29 -4.21
C GLN A 182 14.58 -3.26 -5.27
N VAL A 183 15.58 -2.84 -6.04
CA VAL A 183 15.46 -1.79 -7.06
C VAL A 183 15.25 -2.42 -8.43
N GLN A 184 14.19 -2.02 -9.13
CA GLN A 184 13.97 -2.36 -10.53
C GLN A 184 13.56 -1.13 -11.33
N SER A 185 14.01 -1.01 -12.57
CA SER A 185 13.70 0.14 -13.42
C SER A 185 12.25 0.10 -13.87
N TYR A 186 11.58 1.26 -13.96
CA TYR A 186 10.22 1.30 -14.49
C TYR A 186 10.14 0.78 -15.93
N SER A 187 11.19 0.96 -16.72
CA SER A 187 11.31 0.41 -18.08
C SER A 187 11.27 -1.13 -18.16
N ALA A 188 11.45 -1.85 -17.04
CA ALA A 188 11.32 -3.30 -17.03
C ALA A 188 9.85 -3.76 -16.94
N PHE A 189 8.95 -2.88 -16.50
CA PHE A 189 7.54 -3.19 -16.26
C PHE A 189 6.60 -2.44 -17.20
N PHE A 190 6.99 -1.29 -17.72
CA PHE A 190 6.17 -0.46 -18.60
C PHE A 190 6.63 -0.61 -20.04
N GLU A 191 5.66 -0.86 -20.94
CA GLU A 191 5.88 -0.83 -22.38
C GLU A 191 5.94 0.62 -22.90
N ASP A 192 6.39 0.80 -24.15
CA ASP A 192 6.57 2.12 -24.79
C ASP A 192 5.26 2.92 -24.90
N ASP A 193 4.11 2.24 -24.92
CA ASP A 193 2.78 2.85 -24.97
C ASP A 193 2.24 3.26 -23.59
N GLY A 194 2.98 2.96 -22.53
CA GLY A 194 2.65 3.21 -21.13
C GLY A 194 1.74 2.18 -20.48
N THR A 195 1.58 1.01 -21.11
CA THR A 195 0.89 -0.12 -20.51
C THR A 195 1.79 -0.85 -19.52
N LEU A 196 1.27 -1.13 -18.32
CA LEU A 196 1.94 -1.96 -17.33
C LEU A 196 1.83 -3.44 -17.70
N ASP A 197 2.96 -4.13 -17.83
CA ASP A 197 3.03 -5.59 -17.93
C ASP A 197 2.79 -6.21 -16.55
N GLU A 198 1.51 -6.43 -16.24
CA GLU A 198 1.07 -6.99 -14.96
C GLU A 198 1.63 -8.40 -14.72
N VAL A 199 1.93 -9.17 -15.77
CA VAL A 199 2.44 -10.54 -15.65
C VAL A 199 3.89 -10.54 -15.19
N LYS A 200 4.75 -9.74 -15.83
CA LYS A 200 6.14 -9.58 -15.39
C LYS A 200 6.23 -8.99 -13.99
N TYR A 201 5.40 -7.99 -13.71
CA TYR A 201 5.38 -7.34 -12.40
C TYR A 201 4.93 -8.30 -11.28
N SER A 202 3.83 -9.02 -11.50
CA SER A 202 3.32 -9.99 -10.51
C SER A 202 4.31 -11.11 -10.24
N ALA A 203 4.95 -11.68 -11.28
CA ALA A 203 5.97 -12.71 -11.12
C ALA A 203 7.16 -12.24 -10.26
N TRP A 204 7.63 -11.01 -10.49
CA TRP A 204 8.70 -10.42 -9.68
C TRP A 204 8.28 -10.21 -8.22
N VAL A 205 7.09 -9.65 -7.98
CA VAL A 205 6.56 -9.45 -6.63
C VAL A 205 6.40 -10.77 -5.89
N GLU A 206 5.86 -11.81 -6.55
CA GLU A 206 5.69 -13.13 -5.97
C GLU A 206 7.02 -13.77 -5.56
N GLU A 207 8.07 -13.62 -6.37
CA GLU A 207 9.42 -14.07 -6.04
C GLU A 207 9.94 -13.37 -4.77
N LEU A 208 9.77 -12.05 -4.67
CA LEU A 208 10.17 -11.28 -3.50
C LEU A 208 9.39 -11.71 -2.24
N VAL A 209 8.08 -11.95 -2.37
CA VAL A 209 7.23 -12.42 -1.29
C VAL A 209 7.66 -13.83 -0.85
N LYS A 210 7.87 -14.77 -1.77
CA LYS A 210 8.39 -16.12 -1.47
C LYS A 210 9.72 -16.04 -0.73
N LYS A 211 10.64 -15.19 -1.20
CA LYS A 211 11.95 -14.99 -0.57
C LYS A 211 11.84 -14.43 0.86
N VAL A 212 10.91 -13.50 1.10
CA VAL A 212 10.74 -12.89 2.42
C VAL A 212 9.99 -13.80 3.39
N VAL A 213 8.94 -14.47 2.94
CA VAL A 213 8.17 -15.44 3.76
C VAL A 213 9.03 -16.68 4.07
N GLY A 214 9.98 -16.98 3.17
CA GLY A 214 10.72 -18.23 3.12
C GLY A 214 9.97 -19.21 2.23
N GLU A 215 10.67 -20.02 1.44
CA GLU A 215 10.07 -21.24 0.89
C GLU A 215 9.34 -21.93 2.05
N GLU A 216 8.05 -22.19 1.86
CA GLU A 216 7.42 -23.27 2.60
C GLU A 216 8.26 -24.49 2.25
N ASP A 217 9.16 -24.86 3.16
CA ASP A 217 9.89 -26.10 3.10
C ASP A 217 8.81 -27.19 3.18
N GLY A 218 8.31 -27.57 2.01
CA GLY A 218 7.36 -28.64 1.76
C GLY A 218 8.01 -29.99 2.00
N SER A 219 8.76 -30.12 3.10
CA SER A 219 9.17 -31.39 3.68
C SER A 219 8.25 -31.70 4.85
N THR A 220 6.95 -31.78 4.56
CA THR A 220 6.08 -32.64 5.38
C THR A 220 6.49 -34.06 5.05
N LYS A 221 7.45 -34.53 5.83
CA LYS A 221 7.95 -35.90 5.86
C LYS A 221 6.75 -36.85 5.79
N VAL A 222 6.64 -37.55 4.67
CA VAL A 222 5.97 -38.83 4.56
C VAL A 222 6.63 -39.75 5.58
N GLU A 223 5.87 -40.13 6.60
CA GLU A 223 6.11 -41.31 7.42
C GLU A 223 4.76 -41.92 7.80
#